data_AF-A0A497ZYC3-F1
#
_entry.id   AF-A0A497ZYC3-F1
#
_cell.length_a   1.000
_cell.length_b   1.000
_cell.length_c   1.000
_cell.angle_alpha   90.00
_cell.angle_beta   90.00
_cell.angle_gamma   90.00
#
_symmetry.space_group_name_H-M   'P 1'
#
loop_
_entity.id
_entity.type
_entity.pdbx_description
1 polymer ?
#
loop_
_entity_poly.entity_id
_entity_poly.type
_entity_poly.pdbx_seq_one_letter_code
_entity_poly.pdbx_strand_id
1 'polypeptide(L)'
;MTQFQFPPRSTRGSIMGFSWGQIGMAVAGVICLVVAANLLAAGRQGVAGGMLLAALLLLTVGLLRLRGRRVTEWAPIVAGALAQRAARQDRYRGGVFAANPGSTHLHLPGPAAGYRWLPAFAADGLTEVGLLHHRRENTVTAALLCAGSNLVLADTSVQQQRLTSWAEVLNLLGTEYADAGLSRWALTARAVPDVGNRAQRHLVQAAVDTDTPAYRSLAELTAGAAPSTQRHEVYLSVVFDTKKLSAEIANAGGTDAAIATVVLDKLGGVRAAVEEAGVDTVGWLTPRQYAAVLRTQFDPADQPHVDMQTVDAGGVAPHMAGPVAAESVGWSSYRHDSGFSQTLWVYEMPRQPVAMTWMTALFTRTTGRRAVTLVAEPVPAQLAQLATRRDKVARAGDEITKRKMRLVRTAREDEEARSVEQVDREQAVGHVRYRYALVVTVTAGSEEQLRHDVRAIKRVLGRTGCQAVVLYGEQDQGFVAGALPLARGLKPMRGWWA
;
A
#
# COMPACT_ATOMS: atom_id res chain seq x y z
N MET A 1 -18.32 11.98 -21.00
CA MET A 1 -17.37 11.80 -19.87
C MET A 1 -17.15 10.31 -19.68
N THR A 2 -15.91 9.84 -19.84
CA THR A 2 -15.54 8.45 -19.59
C THR A 2 -15.75 8.14 -18.10
N GLN A 3 -16.60 7.18 -17.81
CA GLN A 3 -16.86 6.70 -16.45
C GLN A 3 -16.17 5.35 -16.26
N PHE A 4 -15.60 5.15 -15.08
CA PHE A 4 -14.90 3.93 -14.70
C PHE A 4 -15.73 3.17 -13.70
N GLN A 5 -15.96 1.88 -13.97
CA GLN A 5 -16.65 0.98 -13.07
C GLN A 5 -15.64 -0.02 -12.51
N PHE A 6 -15.56 -0.12 -11.20
CA PHE A 6 -14.70 -1.09 -10.55
C PHE A 6 -15.44 -2.42 -10.37
N PRO A 7 -14.79 -3.56 -10.62
CA PRO A 7 -15.40 -4.86 -10.36
C PRO A 7 -15.68 -4.99 -8.86
N PRO A 8 -16.85 -5.54 -8.46
CA PRO A 8 -17.12 -5.80 -7.06
C PRO A 8 -16.06 -6.75 -6.50
N ARG A 9 -15.62 -6.50 -5.26
CA ARG A 9 -14.69 -7.41 -4.62
C ARG A 9 -15.33 -8.78 -4.47
N SER A 10 -14.65 -9.81 -4.96
CA SER A 10 -15.02 -11.20 -4.69
C SER A 10 -15.07 -11.42 -3.17
N THR A 11 -16.28 -11.51 -2.62
CA THR A 11 -16.53 -11.90 -1.22
C THR A 11 -16.68 -13.40 -1.05
N ARG A 12 -16.48 -14.16 -2.13
CA ARG A 12 -16.66 -15.62 -2.13
C ARG A 12 -15.47 -16.25 -1.42
N GLY A 13 -15.73 -16.85 -0.27
CA GLY A 13 -14.78 -17.78 0.36
C GLY A 13 -14.47 -18.96 -0.56
N SER A 14 -13.39 -19.66 -0.26
CA SER A 14 -12.77 -20.69 -1.12
C SER A 14 -13.72 -21.80 -1.56
N ILE A 15 -14.74 -22.14 -0.77
CA ILE A 15 -15.77 -23.14 -1.09
C ILE A 15 -17.13 -22.62 -0.60
N MET A 16 -18.14 -22.55 -1.49
CA MET A 16 -19.52 -22.13 -1.17
C MET A 16 -19.66 -20.78 -0.43
N GLY A 17 -18.68 -19.87 -0.55
CA GLY A 17 -18.72 -18.56 0.13
C GLY A 17 -18.14 -18.55 1.55
N PHE A 18 -17.76 -19.70 2.12
CA PHE A 18 -17.13 -19.82 3.43
C PHE A 18 -15.60 -19.79 3.33
N SER A 19 -14.93 -19.14 4.28
CA SER A 19 -13.46 -19.16 4.37
C SER A 19 -12.99 -20.51 4.95
N TRP A 20 -11.76 -20.93 4.64
CA TRP A 20 -11.17 -22.15 5.23
C TRP A 20 -11.23 -22.16 6.76
N GLY A 21 -11.08 -20.99 7.41
CA GLY A 21 -11.24 -20.86 8.86
C GLY A 21 -12.67 -21.12 9.33
N GLN A 22 -13.69 -20.74 8.54
CA GLN A 22 -15.09 -21.06 8.83
C GLN A 22 -15.40 -22.53 8.61
N ILE A 23 -14.83 -23.14 7.57
CA ILE A 23 -14.97 -24.59 7.34
C ILE A 23 -14.33 -25.35 8.50
N GLY A 24 -13.13 -24.95 8.94
CA GLY A 24 -12.47 -25.53 10.10
C GLY A 24 -13.29 -25.39 11.38
N MET A 25 -13.84 -24.19 11.65
CA MET A 25 -14.71 -23.98 12.83
C MET A 25 -16.04 -24.73 12.74
N ALA A 26 -16.65 -24.82 11.56
CA ALA A 26 -17.89 -25.56 11.36
C ALA A 26 -17.66 -27.07 11.52
N VAL A 27 -16.58 -27.61 10.95
CA VAL A 27 -16.19 -29.02 11.12
C VAL A 27 -15.86 -29.31 12.58
N ALA A 28 -15.08 -28.45 13.24
CA ALA A 28 -14.79 -28.59 14.67
C ALA A 28 -16.08 -28.53 15.52
N GLY A 29 -17.00 -27.62 15.21
CA GLY A 29 -18.30 -27.54 15.87
C GLY A 29 -19.16 -28.79 15.67
N VAL A 30 -19.18 -29.37 14.46
CA VAL A 30 -19.86 -30.64 14.17
C VAL A 30 -19.21 -31.79 14.92
N ILE A 31 -17.88 -31.86 14.98
CA ILE A 31 -17.15 -32.87 15.76
C ILE A 31 -17.51 -32.75 17.25
N CYS A 32 -17.51 -31.54 17.81
CA CYS A 32 -17.94 -31.31 19.19
C CYS A 32 -19.39 -31.74 19.43
N LEU A 33 -20.29 -31.53 18.47
CA LEU A 33 -21.68 -31.99 18.52
C LEU A 33 -21.78 -33.52 18.54
N VAL A 34 -21.03 -34.20 17.67
CA VAL A 34 -20.99 -35.67 17.60
C VAL A 34 -20.39 -36.26 18.88
N VAL A 35 -19.31 -35.67 19.38
CA VAL A 35 -18.69 -36.07 20.66
C VAL A 35 -19.65 -35.84 21.82
N ALA A 36 -20.36 -34.72 21.85
CA ALA A 36 -21.37 -34.45 22.88
C ALA A 36 -22.53 -35.45 22.82
N ALA A 37 -23.02 -35.80 21.63
CA ALA A 37 -24.07 -36.80 21.44
C ALA A 37 -23.63 -38.19 21.94
N ASN A 38 -22.40 -38.61 21.64
CA ASN A 38 -21.83 -39.85 22.15
C ASN A 38 -21.63 -39.83 23.67
N LEU A 39 -21.25 -38.70 24.26
CA LEU A 39 -21.10 -38.55 25.71
C LEU A 39 -22.45 -38.53 26.45
N LEU A 40 -23.51 -37.99 25.83
CA LEU A 40 -24.89 -38.08 26.34
C LEU A 40 -25.39 -39.52 26.33
N ALA A 41 -25.14 -40.26 25.24
CA ALA A 41 -25.45 -41.68 25.15
C ALA A 41 -24.70 -42.52 26.20
N ALA A 42 -23.49 -42.10 26.58
CA ALA A 42 -22.68 -42.72 27.64
C ALA A 42 -22.99 -42.22 29.07
N GLY A 43 -24.04 -41.42 29.28
CA GLY A 43 -24.49 -40.98 30.61
C GLY A 43 -23.68 -39.86 31.28
N ARG A 44 -22.72 -39.24 30.57
CA ARG A 44 -21.86 -38.16 31.11
C ARG A 44 -22.43 -36.77 30.82
N GLN A 45 -23.57 -36.45 31.43
CA GLN A 45 -24.34 -35.25 31.13
C GLN A 45 -23.58 -33.92 31.35
N GLY A 46 -22.74 -33.81 32.38
CA GLY A 46 -21.98 -32.58 32.67
C GLY A 46 -20.93 -32.23 31.61
N VAL A 47 -20.16 -33.22 31.15
CA VAL A 47 -19.12 -33.01 30.11
C VAL A 47 -19.76 -32.78 28.74
N ALA A 48 -20.88 -33.45 28.46
CA ALA A 48 -21.62 -33.26 27.23
C ALA A 48 -22.24 -31.85 27.11
N GLY A 49 -22.77 -31.29 28.20
CA GLY A 49 -23.27 -29.91 28.24
C GLY A 49 -22.18 -28.89 27.91
N GLY A 50 -20.97 -29.08 28.43
CA GLY A 50 -19.81 -28.25 28.10
C GLY A 50 -19.40 -28.32 26.62
N MET A 51 -19.46 -29.52 26.02
CA MET A 51 -19.15 -29.70 24.60
C MET A 51 -20.21 -29.12 23.66
N LEU A 52 -21.49 -29.16 24.05
CA LEU A 52 -22.57 -28.49 23.31
C LEU A 52 -22.43 -26.97 23.35
N LEU A 53 -22.11 -26.40 24.50
CA LEU A 53 -21.80 -24.96 24.63
C LEU A 53 -20.59 -24.58 23.79
N ALA A 54 -19.53 -25.39 23.80
CA ALA A 54 -18.35 -25.17 22.96
C ALA A 54 -18.70 -25.23 21.46
N ALA A 55 -19.52 -26.19 21.02
CA ALA A 55 -19.99 -26.29 19.64
C ALA A 55 -20.78 -25.05 19.22
N LEU A 56 -21.73 -24.60 20.05
CA LEU A 56 -22.52 -23.39 19.80
C LEU A 56 -21.63 -22.15 19.74
N LEU A 57 -20.63 -22.06 20.61
CA LEU A 57 -19.69 -20.93 20.66
C LEU A 57 -18.79 -20.92 19.41
N LEU A 58 -18.28 -22.07 18.96
CA LEU A 58 -17.49 -22.17 17.73
C LEU A 58 -18.29 -21.79 16.48
N LEU A 59 -19.55 -22.24 16.38
CA LEU A 59 -20.47 -21.90 15.28
C LEU A 59 -20.81 -20.40 15.26
N THR A 60 -21.13 -19.81 16.42
CA THR A 60 -21.45 -18.39 16.53
C THR A 60 -20.25 -17.49 16.26
N VAL A 61 -19.07 -17.82 16.80
CA VAL A 61 -17.82 -17.09 16.56
C VAL A 61 -17.40 -17.16 15.09
N GLY A 62 -17.63 -18.28 14.40
CA GLY A 62 -17.35 -18.42 12.96
C GLY A 62 -18.20 -17.51 12.06
N LEU A 63 -19.39 -17.10 12.52
CA LEU A 63 -20.34 -16.26 11.77
C LEU A 63 -20.27 -14.78 12.17
N LEU A 64 -19.75 -14.47 13.35
CA LEU A 64 -19.62 -13.11 13.85
C LEU A 64 -18.65 -12.28 12.98
N ARG A 65 -19.12 -11.08 12.61
CA ARG A 65 -18.29 -10.05 11.97
C ARG A 65 -18.03 -8.94 12.98
N LEU A 66 -16.77 -8.75 13.35
CA LEU A 66 -16.36 -7.64 14.21
C LEU A 66 -15.63 -6.59 13.36
N ARG A 67 -16.14 -5.35 13.35
CA ARG A 67 -15.54 -4.19 12.69
C ARG A 67 -15.16 -4.43 11.21
N GLY A 68 -16.01 -5.16 10.47
CA GLY A 68 -15.84 -5.39 9.04
C GLY A 68 -14.94 -6.58 8.67
N ARG A 69 -14.33 -7.28 9.63
CA ARG A 69 -13.59 -8.55 9.42
C ARG A 69 -14.28 -9.71 10.13
N ARG A 70 -14.11 -10.94 9.64
CA ARG A 70 -14.61 -12.16 10.30
C ARG A 70 -13.74 -12.49 11.51
N VAL A 71 -14.29 -13.05 12.61
CA VAL A 71 -13.47 -13.37 13.80
C VAL A 71 -12.32 -14.35 13.47
N THR A 72 -12.53 -15.25 12.51
CA THR A 72 -11.47 -16.15 12.00
C THR A 72 -10.31 -15.41 11.34
N GLU A 73 -10.55 -14.24 10.76
CA GLU A 73 -9.51 -13.38 10.17
C GLU A 73 -8.75 -12.59 11.25
N TRP A 74 -9.37 -12.39 12.42
CA TRP A 74 -8.73 -11.75 13.57
C TRP A 74 -7.76 -12.69 14.29
N ALA A 75 -7.99 -14.00 14.30
CA ALA A 75 -7.16 -14.96 15.01
C ALA A 75 -5.64 -14.84 14.69
N PRO A 76 -5.18 -14.83 13.42
CA PRO A 76 -3.74 -14.67 13.13
C PRO A 76 -3.20 -13.30 13.52
N ILE A 77 -4.03 -12.25 13.46
CA ILE A 77 -3.64 -10.88 13.82
C ILE A 77 -3.45 -10.78 15.32
N VAL A 78 -4.40 -11.31 16.10
CA VAL A 78 -4.34 -11.30 17.56
C VAL A 78 -3.19 -12.19 18.04
N ALA A 79 -3.04 -13.40 17.48
CA ALA A 79 -1.92 -14.27 17.79
C ALA A 79 -0.58 -13.62 17.44
N GLY A 80 -0.48 -12.97 16.29
CA GLY A 80 0.72 -12.23 15.87
C GLY A 80 1.04 -11.07 16.80
N ALA A 81 0.06 -10.23 17.15
CA ALA A 81 0.23 -9.11 18.06
C ALA A 81 0.62 -9.58 19.48
N LEU A 82 0.02 -10.66 19.97
CA LEU A 82 0.39 -11.27 21.25
C LEU A 82 1.81 -11.85 21.22
N ALA A 83 2.18 -12.55 20.14
CA ALA A 83 3.53 -13.09 19.96
C ALA A 83 4.57 -11.97 19.88
N GLN A 84 4.30 -10.89 19.14
CA GLN A 84 5.17 -9.71 19.08
C GLN A 84 5.33 -9.06 20.45
N ARG A 85 4.23 -8.91 21.21
CA ARG A 85 4.28 -8.34 22.56
C ARG A 85 5.04 -9.25 23.54
N ALA A 86 4.86 -10.56 23.45
CA ALA A 86 5.60 -11.53 24.24
C ALA A 86 7.10 -11.50 23.92
N ALA A 87 7.45 -11.34 22.64
CA ALA A 87 8.81 -11.19 22.16
C ALA A 87 9.38 -9.75 22.32
N ARG A 88 8.61 -8.80 22.88
CA ARG A 88 8.94 -7.36 22.98
C ARG A 88 9.34 -6.72 21.64
N GLN A 89 8.79 -7.23 20.53
CA GLN A 89 8.99 -6.72 19.17
C GLN A 89 7.99 -5.62 18.79
N ASP A 90 7.10 -5.23 19.71
CA ASP A 90 6.10 -4.17 19.56
C ASP A 90 6.69 -2.76 19.78
N ARG A 91 7.92 -2.68 20.31
CA ARG A 91 8.66 -1.45 20.57
C ARG A 91 10.00 -1.47 19.86
N TYR A 92 10.30 -0.39 19.16
CA TYR A 92 11.56 -0.13 18.51
C TYR A 92 12.27 1.03 19.20
N ARG A 93 13.57 0.86 19.47
CA ARG A 93 14.46 1.87 20.04
C ARG A 93 15.73 1.93 19.20
N GLY A 94 15.91 3.03 18.50
CA GLY A 94 17.08 3.39 17.71
C GLY A 94 17.94 4.45 18.40
N GLY A 95 18.90 5.01 17.66
CA GLY A 95 19.81 6.06 18.14
C GLY A 95 20.93 5.55 19.05
N VAL A 96 21.31 6.35 20.05
CA VAL A 96 22.46 6.09 20.95
C VAL A 96 22.30 4.78 21.73
N PHE A 97 21.06 4.41 22.07
CA PHE A 97 20.74 3.19 22.81
C PHE A 97 20.30 2.04 21.89
N ALA A 98 20.53 2.14 20.58
CA ALA A 98 20.29 1.04 19.66
C ALA A 98 21.21 -0.14 19.99
N ALA A 99 20.82 -1.36 19.63
CA ALA A 99 21.64 -2.56 19.84
C ALA A 99 23.03 -2.46 19.19
N ASN A 100 23.16 -1.68 18.11
CA ASN A 100 24.42 -1.36 17.44
C ASN A 100 24.57 0.16 17.26
N PRO A 101 25.02 0.90 18.30
CA PRO A 101 25.26 2.33 18.20
C PRO A 101 26.36 2.60 17.15
N GLY A 102 26.11 3.53 16.22
CA GLY A 102 27.12 3.95 15.23
C GLY A 102 27.29 3.03 14.01
N SER A 103 26.41 2.05 13.79
CA SER A 103 26.47 1.30 12.53
C SER A 103 26.06 2.18 11.35
N THR A 104 26.84 2.16 10.27
CA THR A 104 26.51 2.81 8.98
C THR A 104 25.30 2.18 8.28
N HIS A 105 24.74 1.11 8.85
CA HIS A 105 23.59 0.41 8.30
C HIS A 105 22.27 1.11 8.62
N LEU A 106 21.35 1.03 7.66
CA LEU A 106 19.96 1.44 7.84
C LEU A 106 19.28 0.54 8.86
N HIS A 107 18.73 1.11 9.92
CA HIS A 107 17.85 0.39 10.84
C HIS A 107 16.44 0.94 10.74
N LEU A 108 15.51 0.08 10.31
CA LEU A 108 14.08 0.39 10.25
C LEU A 108 13.29 -0.56 11.17
N PRO A 109 12.15 -0.13 11.71
CA PRO A 109 11.34 -0.96 12.59
C PRO A 109 10.60 -2.08 11.86
N GLY A 110 10.29 -3.14 12.61
CA GLY A 110 9.33 -4.19 12.25
C GLY A 110 9.63 -4.86 10.90
N PRO A 111 8.66 -4.90 9.96
CA PRO A 111 8.85 -5.58 8.68
C PRO A 111 9.97 -4.96 7.85
N ALA A 112 10.30 -3.67 8.05
CA ALA A 112 11.35 -2.97 7.33
C ALA A 112 12.77 -3.22 7.87
N ALA A 113 12.95 -3.95 8.97
CA ALA A 113 14.26 -4.21 9.57
C ALA A 113 15.25 -4.95 8.65
N GLY A 114 14.77 -5.60 7.57
CA GLY A 114 15.61 -6.33 6.63
C GLY A 114 16.27 -5.48 5.53
N TYR A 115 15.99 -4.18 5.47
CA TYR A 115 16.52 -3.30 4.41
C TYR A 115 17.96 -2.86 4.67
N ARG A 116 18.78 -2.93 3.62
CA ARG A 116 20.11 -2.33 3.55
C ARG A 116 20.24 -1.47 2.31
N TRP A 117 21.06 -0.43 2.38
CA TRP A 117 21.48 0.32 1.19
C TRP A 117 22.41 -0.54 0.34
N LEU A 118 22.20 -0.53 -0.98
CA LEU A 118 23.19 -1.01 -1.94
C LEU A 118 23.87 0.20 -2.58
N PRO A 119 25.21 0.20 -2.70
CA PRO A 119 25.91 1.22 -3.47
C PRO A 119 25.54 1.04 -4.95
N ALA A 120 24.98 2.07 -5.56
CA ALA A 120 24.54 2.02 -6.94
C ALA A 120 24.82 3.37 -7.60
N PHE A 121 25.68 3.38 -8.61
CA PHE A 121 26.00 4.56 -9.39
C PHE A 121 25.37 4.40 -10.77
N ALA A 122 24.72 5.46 -11.26
CA ALA A 122 24.19 5.51 -12.60
C ALA A 122 25.32 5.35 -13.64
N ALA A 123 24.95 5.23 -14.92
CA ALA A 123 25.90 5.02 -16.01
C ALA A 123 26.95 6.15 -16.14
N ASP A 124 26.66 7.34 -15.60
CA ASP A 124 27.59 8.48 -15.53
C ASP A 124 28.71 8.30 -14.49
N GLY A 125 28.61 7.31 -13.60
CA GLY A 125 29.54 7.05 -12.51
C GLY A 125 29.53 8.10 -11.38
N LEU A 126 28.66 9.11 -11.48
CA LEU A 126 28.62 10.26 -10.58
C LEU A 126 27.30 10.34 -9.80
N THR A 127 26.19 9.94 -10.43
CA THR A 127 24.88 10.04 -9.81
C THR A 127 24.56 8.77 -9.03
N GLU A 128 24.48 8.87 -7.71
CA GLU A 128 24.12 7.74 -6.85
C GLU A 128 22.60 7.52 -6.83
N VAL A 129 22.16 6.28 -7.01
CA VAL A 129 20.76 5.89 -6.96
C VAL A 129 20.46 5.09 -5.69
N GLY A 130 19.40 5.46 -4.99
CA GLY A 130 18.98 4.85 -3.73
C GLY A 130 18.33 3.48 -3.93
N LEU A 131 19.15 2.42 -3.92
CA LEU A 131 18.68 1.04 -3.94
C LEU A 131 18.60 0.45 -2.54
N LEU A 132 17.41 -0.05 -2.16
CA LEU A 132 17.16 -0.73 -0.90
C LEU A 132 16.99 -2.24 -1.11
N HIS A 133 17.95 -3.02 -0.63
CA HIS A 133 17.88 -4.48 -0.67
C HIS A 133 17.30 -5.06 0.62
N HIS A 134 16.22 -5.83 0.49
CA HIS A 134 15.58 -6.52 1.61
C HIS A 134 16.09 -7.96 1.73
N ARG A 135 16.96 -8.23 2.72
CA ARG A 135 17.65 -9.52 2.87
C ARG A 135 16.73 -10.72 3.03
N ARG A 136 15.57 -10.57 3.67
CA ARG A 136 14.65 -11.70 3.93
C ARG A 136 13.75 -12.02 2.75
N GLU A 137 13.44 -11.02 1.92
CA GLU A 137 12.57 -11.19 0.75
C GLU A 137 13.38 -11.35 -0.53
N ASN A 138 14.69 -11.07 -0.51
CA ASN A 138 15.57 -11.05 -1.68
C ASN A 138 15.01 -10.12 -2.77
N THR A 139 14.63 -8.92 -2.35
CA THR A 139 14.07 -7.91 -3.26
C THR A 139 14.85 -6.61 -3.18
N VAL A 140 14.96 -5.92 -4.31
CA VAL A 140 15.56 -4.59 -4.41
C VAL A 140 14.48 -3.59 -4.74
N THR A 141 14.41 -2.51 -3.97
CA THR A 141 13.41 -1.44 -4.12
C THR A 141 14.09 -0.13 -4.49
N ALA A 142 13.54 0.55 -5.49
CA ALA A 142 13.90 1.92 -5.85
C ALA A 142 12.64 2.78 -5.91
N ALA A 143 12.78 4.08 -5.69
CA ALA A 143 11.67 5.03 -5.76
C ALA A 143 12.00 6.17 -6.73
N LEU A 144 11.11 6.39 -7.70
CA LEU A 144 11.15 7.47 -8.67
C LEU A 144 10.28 8.62 -8.17
N LEU A 145 10.85 9.82 -8.12
CA LEU A 145 10.08 11.03 -7.81
C LEU A 145 9.43 11.55 -9.08
N CYS A 146 8.09 11.50 -9.13
CA CYS A 146 7.30 12.01 -10.23
C CYS A 146 6.87 13.45 -9.96
N ALA A 147 6.96 14.30 -10.96
CA ALA A 147 6.41 15.65 -10.92
C ALA A 147 4.95 15.62 -11.40
N GLY A 148 4.08 16.34 -10.69
CA GLY A 148 2.67 16.40 -11.02
C GLY A 148 2.43 17.29 -12.23
N SER A 149 1.65 16.80 -13.19
CA SER A 149 1.09 17.61 -14.28
C SER A 149 -0.38 17.96 -14.01
N ASN A 150 -0.85 19.12 -14.48
CA ASN A 150 -2.20 19.66 -14.18
C ASN A 150 -3.34 18.90 -14.88
N LEU A 151 -3.57 17.63 -14.52
CA LEU A 151 -4.58 16.77 -15.14
C LEU A 151 -6.02 17.28 -14.93
N VAL A 152 -6.32 17.85 -13.76
CA VAL A 152 -7.69 18.29 -13.41
C VAL A 152 -8.18 19.45 -14.27
N LEU A 153 -7.26 20.33 -14.71
CA LEU A 153 -7.56 21.49 -15.55
C LEU A 153 -7.45 21.19 -17.04
N ALA A 154 -6.92 20.01 -17.40
CA ALA A 154 -6.77 19.61 -18.79
C ALA A 154 -8.13 19.23 -19.41
N ASP A 155 -8.23 19.39 -20.73
CA ASP A 155 -9.41 18.96 -21.48
C ASP A 155 -9.67 17.45 -21.37
N THR A 156 -10.92 17.05 -21.53
CA THR A 156 -11.32 15.63 -21.38
C THR A 156 -10.58 14.70 -22.36
N SER A 157 -10.26 15.16 -23.56
CA SER A 157 -9.46 14.41 -24.54
C SER A 157 -8.04 14.17 -24.06
N VAL A 158 -7.39 15.21 -23.50
CA VAL A 158 -6.03 15.13 -22.93
C VAL A 158 -6.04 14.22 -21.69
N GLN A 159 -7.05 14.34 -20.83
CA GLN A 159 -7.20 13.43 -19.69
C GLN A 159 -7.30 11.97 -20.15
N GLN A 160 -8.11 11.69 -21.17
CA GLN A 160 -8.27 10.35 -21.71
C GLN A 160 -6.99 9.81 -22.34
N GLN A 161 -6.30 10.63 -23.14
CA GLN A 161 -5.03 10.25 -23.77
C GLN A 161 -3.98 9.88 -22.72
N ARG A 162 -3.81 10.71 -21.68
CA ARG A 162 -2.86 10.43 -20.58
C ARG A 162 -3.20 9.16 -19.82
N LEU A 163 -4.48 8.87 -19.63
CA LEU A 163 -4.89 7.62 -19.00
C LEU A 163 -4.59 6.41 -19.89
N THR A 164 -4.79 6.52 -21.20
CA THR A 164 -4.42 5.46 -22.14
C THR A 164 -2.91 5.22 -22.11
N SER A 165 -2.09 6.26 -22.20
CA SER A 165 -0.62 6.13 -22.11
C SER A 165 -0.17 5.57 -20.76
N TRP A 166 -0.82 5.96 -19.66
CA TRP A 166 -0.55 5.35 -18.36
C TRP A 166 -0.95 3.86 -18.32
N ALA A 167 -2.06 3.47 -18.94
CA ALA A 167 -2.46 2.05 -19.03
C ALA A 167 -1.46 1.21 -19.84
N GLU A 168 -0.82 1.79 -20.85
CA GLU A 168 0.28 1.16 -21.60
C GLU A 168 1.50 0.93 -20.71
N VAL A 169 1.90 1.93 -19.90
CA VAL A 169 2.96 1.77 -18.90
C VAL A 169 2.63 0.65 -17.92
N LEU A 170 1.38 0.57 -17.44
CA LEU A 170 0.97 -0.53 -16.60
C LEU A 170 1.18 -1.86 -17.34
N ASN A 171 0.63 -2.04 -18.54
CA ASN A 171 0.81 -3.29 -19.29
C ASN A 171 2.30 -3.65 -19.50
N LEU A 172 3.16 -2.68 -19.78
CA LEU A 172 4.60 -2.86 -19.91
C LEU A 172 5.23 -3.35 -18.59
N LEU A 173 4.89 -2.72 -17.46
CA LEU A 173 5.31 -3.15 -16.12
C LEU A 173 4.83 -4.57 -15.79
N GLY A 174 3.67 -4.96 -16.31
CA GLY A 174 3.07 -6.27 -16.03
C GLY A 174 3.44 -7.40 -16.97
N THR A 175 4.09 -7.10 -18.09
CA THR A 175 4.54 -8.06 -19.08
C THR A 175 6.07 -8.08 -19.10
N GLU A 176 6.68 -7.21 -19.90
CA GLU A 176 8.13 -7.16 -20.11
C GLU A 176 8.91 -7.05 -18.81
N TYR A 177 8.58 -6.09 -17.94
CA TYR A 177 9.31 -5.93 -16.69
C TYR A 177 8.98 -7.01 -15.67
N ALA A 178 7.77 -7.56 -15.66
CA ALA A 178 7.39 -8.65 -14.77
C ALA A 178 8.16 -9.94 -15.09
N ASP A 179 8.37 -10.20 -16.38
CA ASP A 179 9.22 -11.27 -16.90
C ASP A 179 10.70 -10.98 -16.61
N ALA A 180 11.12 -9.71 -16.72
CA ALA A 180 12.44 -9.22 -16.30
C ALA A 180 12.56 -8.98 -14.77
N GLY A 181 11.83 -9.74 -13.96
CA GLY A 181 12.05 -9.81 -12.51
C GLY A 181 11.31 -8.77 -11.65
N LEU A 182 10.49 -7.88 -12.22
CA LEU A 182 9.62 -6.99 -11.44
C LEU A 182 8.60 -7.82 -10.67
N SER A 183 8.61 -7.69 -9.35
CA SER A 183 7.67 -8.37 -8.46
C SER A 183 6.47 -7.49 -8.14
N ARG A 184 6.70 -6.21 -7.83
CA ARG A 184 5.69 -5.29 -7.30
C ARG A 184 6.06 -3.87 -7.70
N TRP A 185 5.04 -3.01 -7.78
CA TRP A 185 5.21 -1.57 -7.83
C TRP A 185 4.19 -0.90 -6.91
N ALA A 186 4.47 0.33 -6.50
CA ALA A 186 3.52 1.14 -5.76
C ALA A 186 3.57 2.60 -6.16
N LEU A 187 2.40 3.22 -6.22
CA LEU A 187 2.24 4.67 -6.33
C LEU A 187 1.91 5.22 -4.96
N THR A 188 2.81 6.02 -4.39
CA THR A 188 2.63 6.70 -3.10
C THR A 188 2.46 8.19 -3.35
N ALA A 189 1.23 8.68 -3.21
CA ALA A 189 0.93 10.11 -3.25
C ALA A 189 0.80 10.65 -1.82
N ARG A 190 1.77 11.47 -1.40
CA ARG A 190 1.76 12.10 -0.07
C ARG A 190 1.42 13.57 -0.14
N ALA A 191 0.68 14.03 0.85
CA ALA A 191 0.41 15.43 1.10
C ALA A 191 0.98 15.79 2.48
N VAL A 192 1.95 16.69 2.47
CA VAL A 192 2.70 17.13 3.65
C VAL A 192 2.46 18.63 3.83
N PRO A 193 2.23 19.14 5.06
CA PRO A 193 2.18 20.58 5.29
C PRO A 193 3.46 21.27 4.78
N ASP A 194 3.33 22.36 4.02
CA ASP A 194 4.49 23.12 3.53
C ASP A 194 5.02 24.07 4.62
N VAL A 195 5.66 23.51 5.64
CA VAL A 195 6.22 24.27 6.78
C VAL A 195 7.40 25.15 6.34
N GLY A 196 8.00 24.83 5.19
CA GLY A 196 9.17 25.54 4.68
C GLY A 196 8.84 26.81 3.87
N ASN A 197 7.57 27.24 3.78
CA ASN A 197 7.10 28.36 2.96
C ASN A 197 7.81 28.42 1.59
N ARG A 198 7.81 27.33 0.82
CA ARG A 198 8.55 27.29 -0.46
C ARG A 198 8.11 28.38 -1.42
N ALA A 199 6.81 28.68 -1.43
CA ALA A 199 6.26 29.79 -2.23
C ALA A 199 6.87 31.14 -1.82
N GLN A 200 7.03 31.40 -0.52
CA GLN A 200 7.67 32.62 -0.03
C GLN A 200 9.17 32.65 -0.36
N ARG A 201 9.88 31.53 -0.22
CA ARG A 201 11.28 31.41 -0.61
C ARG A 201 11.48 31.66 -2.11
N HIS A 202 10.64 31.04 -2.94
CA HIS A 202 10.68 31.26 -4.38
C HIS A 202 10.38 32.72 -4.73
N LEU A 203 9.38 33.33 -4.09
CA LEU A 203 9.04 34.74 -4.29
C LEU A 203 10.23 35.65 -3.97
N VAL A 204 10.94 35.40 -2.86
CA VAL A 204 12.15 36.18 -2.49
C VAL A 204 13.29 35.94 -3.48
N GLN A 205 13.51 34.69 -3.92
CA GLN A 205 14.59 34.35 -4.84
C GLN A 205 14.37 34.84 -6.27
N ALA A 206 13.12 34.85 -6.73
CA ALA A 206 12.74 35.26 -8.09
C ALA A 206 12.41 36.76 -8.20
N ALA A 207 12.31 37.47 -7.07
CA ALA A 207 12.01 38.90 -7.08
C ALA A 207 13.21 39.71 -7.60
N VAL A 208 12.93 40.54 -8.60
CA VAL A 208 13.88 41.51 -9.15
C VAL A 208 13.85 42.81 -8.34
N ASP A 209 12.67 43.21 -7.87
CA ASP A 209 12.46 44.40 -7.03
C ASP A 209 11.45 44.09 -5.92
N THR A 210 11.92 44.21 -4.67
CA THR A 210 11.13 43.92 -3.46
C THR A 210 10.39 45.14 -2.92
N ASP A 211 10.64 46.35 -3.44
CA ASP A 211 10.05 47.58 -2.91
C ASP A 211 8.72 47.95 -3.60
N THR A 212 8.40 47.27 -4.70
CA THR A 212 7.16 47.52 -5.46
C THR A 212 5.90 47.18 -4.63
N PRO A 213 4.81 47.94 -4.79
CA PRO A 213 3.52 47.60 -4.19
C PRO A 213 2.99 46.23 -4.63
N ALA A 214 3.30 45.81 -5.86
CA ALA A 214 2.91 44.51 -6.39
C ALA A 214 3.62 43.35 -5.66
N TYR A 215 4.93 43.46 -5.40
CA TYR A 215 5.66 42.49 -4.61
C TYR A 215 5.11 42.42 -3.18
N ARG A 216 4.87 43.56 -2.53
CA ARG A 216 4.30 43.60 -1.16
C ARG A 216 2.94 42.92 -1.09
N SER A 217 2.05 43.20 -2.04
CA SER A 217 0.74 42.54 -2.11
C SER A 217 0.86 41.03 -2.34
N LEU A 218 1.72 40.59 -3.26
CA LEU A 218 1.94 39.16 -3.51
C LEU A 218 2.60 38.46 -2.31
N ALA A 219 3.51 39.13 -1.61
CA ALA A 219 4.16 38.63 -0.40
C ALA A 219 3.15 38.48 0.75
N GLU A 220 2.27 39.46 0.95
CA GLU A 220 1.17 39.38 1.92
C GLU A 220 0.20 38.23 1.61
N LEU A 221 -0.19 38.06 0.34
CA LEU A 221 -1.04 36.94 -0.09
C LEU A 221 -0.36 35.59 0.10
N THR A 222 0.93 35.49 -0.25
CA THR A 222 1.71 34.25 -0.10
C THR A 222 1.89 33.90 1.38
N ALA A 223 2.16 34.90 2.24
CA ALA A 223 2.25 34.72 3.68
C ALA A 223 0.89 34.31 4.30
N GLY A 224 -0.21 34.90 3.83
CA GLY A 224 -1.56 34.55 4.27
C GLY A 224 -2.00 33.14 3.86
N ALA A 225 -1.50 32.63 2.73
CA ALA A 225 -1.81 31.28 2.25
C ALA A 225 -0.98 30.17 2.95
N ALA A 226 0.22 30.49 3.43
CA ALA A 226 1.19 29.55 3.99
C ALA A 226 0.66 28.56 5.06
N PRO A 227 -0.21 28.96 6.02
CA PRO A 227 -0.73 28.04 7.04
C PRO A 227 -1.57 26.88 6.46
N SER A 228 -2.06 27.03 5.22
CA SER A 228 -2.96 26.07 4.56
C SER A 228 -2.32 25.32 3.39
N THR A 229 -1.08 25.67 3.02
CA THR A 229 -0.41 25.07 1.86
C THR A 229 0.05 23.65 2.14
N GLN A 230 -0.25 22.75 1.20
CA GLN A 230 0.23 21.38 1.20
C GLN A 230 1.19 21.16 0.04
N ARG A 231 2.31 20.51 0.33
CA ARG A 231 3.20 19.93 -0.66
C ARG A 231 2.69 18.55 -1.05
N HIS A 232 2.50 18.35 -2.35
CA HIS A 232 2.14 17.05 -2.91
C HIS A 232 3.36 16.43 -3.58
N GLU A 233 3.72 15.22 -3.16
CA GLU A 233 4.82 14.45 -3.74
C GLU A 233 4.31 13.07 -4.12
N VAL A 234 4.67 12.63 -5.32
CA VAL A 234 4.24 11.33 -5.87
C VAL A 234 5.49 10.51 -6.12
N TYR A 235 5.52 9.30 -5.54
CA TYR A 235 6.60 8.34 -5.73
C TYR A 235 6.09 7.11 -6.45
N LEU A 236 6.77 6.73 -7.54
CA LEU A 236 6.63 5.40 -8.13
C LEU A 236 7.75 4.51 -7.60
N SER A 237 7.39 3.60 -6.70
CA SER A 237 8.30 2.61 -6.15
C SER A 237 8.21 1.32 -6.95
N VAL A 238 9.36 0.76 -7.34
CA VAL A 238 9.43 -0.51 -8.07
C VAL A 238 10.30 -1.50 -7.31
N VAL A 239 9.89 -2.77 -7.34
CA VAL A 239 10.51 -3.85 -6.56
C VAL A 239 10.88 -5.01 -7.47
N PHE A 240 12.17 -5.26 -7.62
CA PHE A 240 12.69 -6.39 -8.37
C PHE A 240 13.04 -7.56 -7.44
N ASP A 241 12.76 -8.78 -7.87
CA ASP A 241 13.12 -10.02 -7.17
C ASP A 241 14.50 -10.49 -7.65
N THR A 242 15.48 -10.52 -6.74
CA THR A 242 16.85 -10.92 -7.09
C THR A 242 16.96 -12.41 -7.41
N LYS A 243 16.00 -13.23 -6.98
CA LYS A 243 15.96 -14.65 -7.34
C LYS A 243 15.55 -14.84 -8.79
N LYS A 244 14.62 -14.03 -9.30
CA LYS A 244 14.23 -14.07 -10.73
C LYS A 244 15.36 -13.60 -11.62
N LEU A 245 16.14 -12.62 -11.14
CA LEU A 245 17.29 -12.06 -11.84
C LEU A 245 18.60 -12.86 -11.61
N SER A 246 18.55 -14.04 -11.00
CA SER A 246 19.76 -14.72 -10.53
C SER A 246 20.75 -15.07 -11.65
N ALA A 247 20.25 -15.40 -12.85
CA ALA A 247 21.09 -15.72 -14.00
C ALA A 247 21.82 -14.48 -14.53
N GLU A 248 21.12 -13.36 -14.70
CA GLU A 248 21.71 -12.07 -15.11
C GLU A 248 22.72 -11.58 -14.06
N ILE A 249 22.37 -11.68 -12.78
CA ILE A 249 23.26 -11.31 -11.66
C ILE A 249 24.51 -12.20 -11.64
N ALA A 250 24.37 -13.51 -11.87
CA ALA A 250 25.50 -14.43 -11.93
C ALA A 250 26.45 -14.09 -13.09
N ASN A 251 25.90 -13.78 -14.27
CA ASN A 251 26.68 -13.35 -15.43
C ASN A 251 27.42 -12.02 -15.21
N ALA A 252 26.83 -11.12 -14.42
CA ALA A 252 27.44 -9.86 -14.02
C ALA A 252 28.43 -9.97 -12.83
N GLY A 253 28.72 -11.19 -12.36
CA GLY A 253 29.74 -11.46 -11.33
C GLY A 253 29.21 -11.78 -9.93
N GLY A 254 27.89 -11.85 -9.73
CA GLY A 254 27.29 -12.40 -8.51
C GLY A 254 27.44 -11.55 -7.23
N THR A 255 27.96 -10.32 -7.34
CA THR A 255 28.20 -9.42 -6.19
C THR A 255 27.03 -8.47 -5.94
N ASP A 256 27.03 -7.78 -4.80
CA ASP A 256 26.06 -6.71 -4.50
C ASP A 256 26.10 -5.58 -5.56
N ALA A 257 27.28 -5.33 -6.15
CA ALA A 257 27.44 -4.39 -7.26
C ALA A 257 26.79 -4.91 -8.55
N ALA A 258 26.90 -6.22 -8.82
CA ALA A 258 26.22 -6.84 -9.97
C ALA A 258 24.69 -6.71 -9.88
N ILE A 259 24.13 -6.89 -8.68
CA ILE A 259 22.71 -6.65 -8.42
C ILE A 259 22.33 -5.20 -8.75
N ALA A 260 23.15 -4.24 -8.28
CA ALA A 260 22.90 -2.82 -8.55
C ALA A 260 22.92 -2.52 -10.05
N THR A 261 23.92 -3.00 -10.80
CA THR A 261 24.04 -2.78 -12.25
C THR A 261 22.84 -3.32 -13.02
N VAL A 262 22.44 -4.57 -12.77
CA VAL A 262 21.30 -5.20 -13.45
C VAL A 262 20.00 -4.44 -13.15
N VAL A 263 19.78 -4.06 -11.89
CA VAL A 263 18.57 -3.31 -11.52
C VAL A 263 18.57 -1.91 -12.14
N LEU A 264 19.71 -1.21 -12.15
CA LEU A 264 19.82 0.14 -12.72
C LEU A 264 19.46 0.19 -14.21
N ASP A 265 19.87 -0.82 -14.98
CA ASP A 265 19.48 -0.97 -16.39
C ASP A 265 17.94 -0.98 -16.53
N LYS A 266 17.26 -1.82 -15.75
CA LYS A 266 15.79 -1.91 -15.78
C LYS A 266 15.12 -0.62 -15.30
N LEU A 267 15.70 0.06 -14.30
CA LEU A 267 15.19 1.35 -13.80
C LEU A 267 15.29 2.45 -14.86
N GLY A 268 16.30 2.43 -15.72
CA GLY A 268 16.41 3.34 -16.87
C GLY A 268 15.23 3.19 -17.82
N GLY A 269 14.92 1.96 -18.22
CA GLY A 269 13.77 1.67 -19.07
C GLY A 269 12.42 2.03 -18.44
N VAL A 270 12.23 1.73 -17.15
CA VAL A 270 10.98 2.08 -16.44
C VAL A 270 10.79 3.60 -16.41
N ARG A 271 11.85 4.37 -16.14
CA ARG A 271 11.79 5.83 -16.15
C ARG A 271 11.42 6.36 -17.55
N ALA A 272 12.06 5.85 -18.59
CA ALA A 272 11.78 6.25 -19.97
C ALA A 272 10.31 6.01 -20.35
N ALA A 273 9.75 4.85 -19.99
CA ALA A 273 8.35 4.53 -20.24
C ALA A 273 7.38 5.48 -19.50
N VAL A 274 7.70 5.87 -18.27
CA VAL A 274 6.90 6.83 -17.49
C VAL A 274 6.94 8.23 -18.13
N GLU A 275 8.12 8.67 -18.57
CA GLU A 275 8.29 9.96 -19.25
C GLU A 275 7.58 9.99 -20.62
N GLU A 276 7.66 8.90 -21.39
CA GLU A 276 6.95 8.74 -22.67
C GLU A 276 5.42 8.81 -22.50
N ALA A 277 4.90 8.33 -21.36
CA ALA A 277 3.48 8.46 -21.02
C ALA A 277 3.05 9.89 -20.63
N GLY A 278 3.96 10.87 -20.70
CA GLY A 278 3.70 12.27 -20.38
C GLY A 278 3.64 12.57 -18.88
N VAL A 279 4.29 11.73 -18.06
CA VAL A 279 4.49 11.96 -16.63
C VAL A 279 5.93 12.43 -16.42
N ASP A 280 6.07 13.72 -16.08
CA ASP A 280 7.37 14.30 -15.79
C ASP A 280 8.01 13.63 -14.57
N THR A 281 9.32 13.40 -14.60
CA THR A 281 10.07 12.81 -13.48
C THR A 281 11.23 13.70 -13.07
N VAL A 282 11.46 13.83 -11.76
CA VAL A 282 12.66 14.49 -11.24
C VAL A 282 13.86 13.53 -11.33
N GLY A 283 13.60 12.23 -11.14
CA GLY A 283 14.59 11.18 -11.20
C GLY A 283 14.44 10.16 -10.05
N TRP A 284 15.25 9.11 -10.13
CA TRP A 284 15.36 8.13 -9.05
C TRP A 284 15.96 8.80 -7.81
N LEU A 285 15.38 8.54 -6.64
CA LEU A 285 15.87 9.12 -5.40
C LEU A 285 17.30 8.65 -5.11
N THR A 286 18.21 9.56 -4.79
CA THR A 286 19.53 9.20 -4.24
C THR A 286 19.38 8.60 -2.83
N PRO A 287 20.38 7.89 -2.28
CA PRO A 287 20.27 7.35 -0.92
C PRO A 287 19.95 8.41 0.13
N ARG A 288 20.49 9.63 -0.04
CA ARG A 288 20.24 10.75 0.90
C ARG A 288 18.84 11.34 0.77
N GLN A 289 18.34 11.47 -0.46
CA GLN A 289 16.96 11.92 -0.70
C GLN A 289 15.96 10.88 -0.21
N TYR A 290 16.22 9.61 -0.45
CA TYR A 290 15.38 8.52 0.03
C TYR A 290 15.40 8.47 1.57
N ALA A 291 16.56 8.61 2.19
CA ALA A 291 16.67 8.74 3.64
C ALA A 291 15.86 9.92 4.21
N ALA A 292 15.88 11.07 3.54
CA ALA A 292 15.07 12.23 3.90
C ALA A 292 13.56 11.93 3.84
N VAL A 293 13.11 11.20 2.82
CA VAL A 293 11.70 10.78 2.69
C VAL A 293 11.29 9.83 3.82
N LEU A 294 12.13 8.85 4.17
CA LEU A 294 11.85 7.93 5.28
C LEU A 294 11.85 8.66 6.62
N ARG A 295 12.88 9.48 6.88
CA ARG A 295 13.04 10.26 8.12
C ARG A 295 11.84 11.15 8.36
N THR A 296 11.41 11.90 7.35
CA THR A 296 10.26 12.80 7.48
C THR A 296 8.93 12.08 7.68
N GLN A 297 8.81 10.79 7.32
CA GLN A 297 7.60 10.01 7.63
C GLN A 297 7.58 9.55 9.09
N PHE A 298 8.74 9.16 9.62
CA PHE A 298 8.92 8.75 11.01
C PHE A 298 9.01 9.91 11.99
N ASP A 299 9.47 11.08 11.55
CA ASP A 299 9.55 12.29 12.35
C ASP A 299 9.00 13.48 11.55
N PRO A 300 7.68 13.72 11.60
CA PRO A 300 7.05 14.86 10.93
C PRO A 300 7.55 16.23 11.40
N ALA A 301 7.99 16.37 12.66
CA ALA A 301 8.49 17.63 13.21
C ALA A 301 9.88 18.01 12.67
N ASP A 302 10.69 17.03 12.26
CA ASP A 302 12.02 17.22 11.68
C ASP A 302 11.98 17.74 10.22
N GLN A 303 10.77 17.87 9.63
CA GLN A 303 10.58 18.31 8.25
C GLN A 303 11.33 19.61 7.89
N PRO A 304 11.29 20.69 8.68
CA PRO A 304 11.98 21.94 8.33
C PRO A 304 13.50 21.76 8.29
N HIS A 305 14.06 20.97 9.20
CA HIS A 305 15.49 20.70 9.26
C HIS A 305 15.95 19.85 8.08
N VAL A 306 15.20 18.80 7.75
CA VAL A 306 15.44 17.97 6.56
C VAL A 306 15.33 18.78 5.26
N ASP A 307 14.38 19.70 5.17
CA ASP A 307 14.23 20.57 4.01
C ASP A 307 15.45 21.49 3.84
N MET A 308 16.08 21.98 4.93
CA MET A 308 17.34 22.74 4.86
C MET A 308 18.51 21.84 4.42
N GLN A 309 18.69 20.67 5.05
CA GLN A 309 19.75 19.72 4.67
C GLN A 309 19.64 19.22 3.23
N THR A 310 18.41 19.16 2.70
CA THR A 310 18.20 18.78 1.30
C THR A 310 18.79 19.81 0.34
N VAL A 311 18.75 21.09 0.71
CA VAL A 311 19.36 22.18 -0.07
C VAL A 311 20.88 22.16 0.09
N ASP A 312 21.38 22.03 1.32
CA ASP A 312 22.82 22.19 1.59
C ASP A 312 23.64 20.94 1.25
N ALA A 313 23.08 19.75 1.49
CA ALA A 313 23.79 18.46 1.46
C ALA A 313 23.06 17.37 0.67
N GLY A 314 22.04 17.73 -0.13
CA GLY A 314 21.32 16.78 -0.98
C GLY A 314 20.47 15.73 -0.24
N GLY A 315 20.21 15.92 1.06
CA GLY A 315 19.29 15.10 1.86
C GLY A 315 19.86 14.71 3.21
N VAL A 316 19.37 13.61 3.78
CA VAL A 316 19.74 13.10 5.11
C VAL A 316 20.78 11.99 4.97
N ALA A 317 21.66 11.81 5.97
CA ALA A 317 22.60 10.70 5.96
C ALA A 317 21.86 9.34 5.94
N PRO A 318 22.22 8.37 5.08
CA PRO A 318 21.42 7.15 4.89
C PRO A 318 21.20 6.28 6.14
N HIS A 319 22.13 6.32 7.11
CA HIS A 319 22.01 5.59 8.37
C HIS A 319 21.00 6.23 9.35
N MET A 320 20.67 7.53 9.17
CA MET A 320 19.73 8.29 10.00
C MET A 320 18.29 8.27 9.46
N ALA A 321 18.00 7.45 8.45
CA ALA A 321 16.68 7.44 7.81
C ALA A 321 15.55 6.86 8.68
N GLY A 322 15.90 6.05 9.69
CA GLY A 322 14.94 5.42 10.61
C GLY A 322 14.49 6.33 11.76
N PRO A 323 13.46 5.90 12.52
CA PRO A 323 13.04 6.58 13.74
C PRO A 323 14.05 6.37 14.88
N VAL A 324 14.01 7.24 15.88
CA VAL A 324 14.67 7.00 17.18
C VAL A 324 13.81 6.10 18.08
N ALA A 325 12.49 6.24 18.02
CA ALA A 325 11.55 5.41 18.74
C ALA A 325 10.29 5.19 17.90
N ALA A 326 9.82 3.94 17.87
CA ALA A 326 8.53 3.65 17.27
C ALA A 326 7.84 2.49 17.98
N GLU A 327 6.55 2.62 18.26
CA GLU A 327 5.78 1.60 18.98
C GLU A 327 4.31 1.61 18.56
N SER A 328 3.70 0.43 18.59
CA SER A 328 2.24 0.33 18.43
C SER A 328 1.55 0.77 19.72
N VAL A 329 0.72 1.80 19.64
CA VAL A 329 -0.07 2.31 20.78
C VAL A 329 -1.48 1.77 20.68
N GLY A 330 -1.83 0.91 21.63
CA GLY A 330 -3.09 0.19 21.62
C GLY A 330 -3.22 -0.71 20.38
N TRP A 331 -4.38 -0.71 19.75
CA TRP A 331 -4.67 -1.53 18.56
C TRP A 331 -4.83 -0.72 17.28
N SER A 332 -4.89 0.61 17.36
CA SER A 332 -5.39 1.43 16.25
C SER A 332 -4.42 2.51 15.79
N SER A 333 -3.32 2.72 16.51
CA SER A 333 -2.36 3.79 16.26
C SER A 333 -0.93 3.27 16.33
N TYR A 334 -0.08 3.88 15.55
CA TYR A 334 1.37 3.68 15.56
C TYR A 334 2.03 5.00 15.94
N ARG A 335 2.72 5.01 17.07
CA ARG A 335 3.50 6.16 17.53
C ARG A 335 4.91 6.03 17.01
N HIS A 336 5.40 7.08 16.39
CA HIS A 336 6.80 7.26 16.01
C HIS A 336 7.26 8.61 16.56
N ASP A 337 8.56 8.88 16.54
CA ASP A 337 9.25 10.03 17.13
C ASP A 337 8.33 11.19 17.55
N SER A 338 7.96 12.07 16.61
CA SER A 338 7.14 13.25 16.88
C SER A 338 5.67 13.10 16.46
N GLY A 339 5.24 11.93 15.99
CA GLY A 339 3.92 11.77 15.38
C GLY A 339 3.19 10.48 15.71
N PHE A 340 1.89 10.53 15.50
CA PHE A 340 1.00 9.38 15.56
C PHE A 340 0.41 9.13 14.18
N SER A 341 0.47 7.88 13.74
CA SER A 341 -0.11 7.45 12.48
C SER A 341 -1.23 6.43 12.66
N GLN A 342 -2.20 6.51 11.77
CA GLN A 342 -3.25 5.51 11.63
C GLN A 342 -3.42 5.16 10.16
N THR A 343 -3.27 3.87 9.84
CA THR A 343 -3.43 3.35 8.49
C THR A 343 -4.80 2.72 8.29
N LEU A 344 -5.45 3.12 7.20
CA LEU A 344 -6.70 2.58 6.71
C LEU A 344 -6.43 1.75 5.45
N TRP A 345 -7.13 0.64 5.32
CA TRP A 345 -7.19 -0.14 4.09
C TRP A 345 -8.53 0.09 3.41
N VAL A 346 -8.47 0.54 2.16
CA VAL A 346 -9.63 0.66 1.27
C VAL A 346 -9.89 -0.73 0.71
N TYR A 347 -10.84 -1.43 1.33
CA TYR A 347 -11.12 -2.82 1.02
C TYR A 347 -12.14 -2.99 -0.11
N GLU A 348 -12.88 -1.91 -0.43
CA GLU A 348 -13.85 -1.87 -1.53
C GLU A 348 -13.77 -0.52 -2.24
N MET A 349 -13.60 -0.60 -3.57
CA MET A 349 -13.57 0.54 -4.49
C MET A 349 -15.00 1.04 -4.80
N PRO A 350 -15.15 2.23 -5.42
CA PRO A 350 -16.47 2.77 -5.78
C PRO A 350 -17.28 1.77 -6.62
N ARG A 351 -18.49 1.45 -6.17
CA ARG A 351 -19.40 0.54 -6.90
C ARG A 351 -20.10 1.22 -8.07
N GLN A 352 -20.38 2.51 -7.93
CA GLN A 352 -20.99 3.30 -8.99
C GLN A 352 -19.91 3.78 -9.96
N PRO A 353 -20.26 4.00 -11.25
CA PRO A 353 -19.33 4.58 -12.20
C PRO A 353 -18.81 5.94 -11.71
N VAL A 354 -17.50 6.12 -11.70
CA VAL A 354 -16.84 7.35 -11.24
C VAL A 354 -16.04 8.03 -12.34
N ALA A 355 -15.84 9.34 -12.23
CA ALA A 355 -15.02 10.11 -13.15
C ALA A 355 -13.51 9.80 -12.98
N MET A 356 -12.69 10.15 -13.97
CA MET A 356 -11.23 9.99 -13.97
C MET A 356 -10.54 10.57 -12.72
N THR A 357 -11.07 11.67 -12.19
CA THR A 357 -10.50 12.46 -11.10
C THR A 357 -11.18 12.19 -9.75
N TRP A 358 -11.82 11.04 -9.59
CA TRP A 358 -12.64 10.74 -8.40
C TRP A 358 -11.88 10.81 -7.07
N MET A 359 -10.56 10.58 -7.07
CA MET A 359 -9.71 10.69 -5.88
C MET A 359 -9.27 12.13 -5.55
N THR A 360 -9.50 13.11 -6.43
CA THR A 360 -9.05 14.50 -6.23
C THR A 360 -9.60 15.11 -4.93
N ALA A 361 -10.80 14.73 -4.52
CA ALA A 361 -11.40 15.19 -3.26
C ALA A 361 -10.57 14.79 -2.03
N LEU A 362 -9.87 13.65 -2.07
CA LEU A 362 -8.99 13.21 -0.99
C LEU A 362 -7.77 14.13 -0.85
N PHE A 363 -7.30 14.70 -1.95
CA PHE A 363 -6.16 15.63 -1.95
C PHE A 363 -6.57 17.07 -1.69
N THR A 364 -7.73 17.51 -2.17
CA THR A 364 -8.16 18.92 -2.11
C THR A 364 -9.00 19.27 -0.88
N ARG A 365 -9.74 18.32 -0.29
CA ARG A 365 -10.69 18.59 0.81
C ARG A 365 -10.17 18.16 2.19
N THR A 366 -8.91 17.80 2.32
CA THR A 366 -8.32 17.39 3.60
C THR A 366 -7.00 18.12 3.86
N THR A 367 -6.81 18.57 5.09
CA THR A 367 -5.70 19.47 5.49
C THR A 367 -4.58 18.75 6.25
N GLY A 368 -4.85 17.58 6.84
CA GLY A 368 -3.86 16.80 7.57
C GLY A 368 -2.83 16.08 6.69
N ARG A 369 -1.66 15.78 7.28
CA ARG A 369 -0.60 15.01 6.62
C ARG A 369 -1.10 13.59 6.33
N ARG A 370 -0.95 13.14 5.09
CA ARG A 370 -1.41 11.81 4.66
C ARG A 370 -0.60 11.26 3.51
N ALA A 371 -0.58 9.95 3.38
CA ALA A 371 -0.08 9.21 2.24
C ALA A 371 -1.18 8.28 1.72
N VAL A 372 -1.37 8.27 0.42
CA VAL A 372 -2.29 7.38 -0.28
C VAL A 372 -1.45 6.50 -1.18
N THR A 373 -1.45 5.20 -0.90
CA THR A 373 -0.53 4.26 -1.54
C THR A 373 -1.30 3.12 -2.18
N LEU A 374 -1.19 3.03 -3.51
CA LEU A 374 -1.65 1.90 -4.29
C LEU A 374 -0.47 0.97 -4.53
N VAL A 375 -0.52 -0.22 -3.97
CA VAL A 375 0.47 -1.27 -4.18
C VAL A 375 -0.12 -2.27 -5.14
N ALA A 376 0.62 -2.63 -6.18
CA ALA A 376 0.17 -3.55 -7.20
C ALA A 376 1.24 -4.60 -7.54
N GLU A 377 0.77 -5.80 -7.84
CA GLU A 377 1.56 -6.97 -8.20
C GLU A 377 0.96 -7.57 -9.46
N PRO A 378 1.72 -7.66 -10.56
CA PRO A 378 1.26 -8.32 -11.76
C PRO A 378 1.02 -9.81 -11.48
N VAL A 379 -0.13 -10.32 -11.93
CA VAL A 379 -0.46 -11.74 -11.84
C VAL A 379 0.00 -12.40 -13.15
N PRO A 380 0.84 -13.44 -13.09
CA PRO A 380 1.23 -14.20 -14.28
C PRO A 380 0.03 -14.62 -15.13
N ALA A 381 0.12 -14.48 -16.45
CA ALA A 381 -1.00 -14.68 -17.37
C ALA A 381 -1.69 -16.05 -17.19
N GLN A 382 -0.91 -17.12 -17.01
CA GLN A 382 -1.45 -18.47 -16.77
C GLN A 382 -2.28 -18.55 -15.49
N LEU A 383 -1.79 -17.97 -14.39
CA LEU A 383 -2.53 -17.94 -13.12
C LEU A 383 -3.77 -17.05 -13.23
N ALA A 384 -3.66 -15.93 -13.94
CA ALA A 384 -4.76 -15.01 -14.16
C ALA A 384 -5.89 -15.68 -14.96
N GLN A 385 -5.56 -16.46 -16.00
CA GLN A 385 -6.51 -17.26 -16.78
C GLN A 385 -7.12 -18.40 -15.97
N LEU A 386 -6.31 -19.11 -15.18
CA LEU A 386 -6.80 -20.17 -14.29
C LEU A 386 -7.77 -19.62 -13.25
N ALA A 387 -7.49 -18.46 -12.66
CA ALA A 387 -8.40 -17.79 -11.74
C ALA A 387 -9.72 -17.42 -12.42
N THR A 388 -9.67 -16.78 -13.60
CA THR A 388 -10.88 -16.42 -14.37
C THR A 388 -11.69 -17.65 -14.77
N ARG A 389 -11.04 -18.74 -15.22
CA ARG A 389 -11.70 -20.03 -15.52
C ARG A 389 -12.38 -20.62 -14.29
N ARG A 390 -11.71 -20.62 -13.13
CA ARG A 390 -12.29 -21.08 -11.85
C ARG A 390 -13.52 -20.25 -11.47
N ASP A 391 -13.45 -18.93 -11.60
CA ASP A 391 -14.58 -18.04 -11.33
C ASP A 391 -15.77 -18.35 -12.24
N LYS A 392 -15.53 -18.60 -13.55
CA LYS A 392 -16.55 -19.01 -14.51
C LYS A 392 -17.17 -20.38 -14.17
N VAL A 393 -16.36 -21.39 -13.86
CA VAL A 393 -16.83 -22.74 -13.51
C VAL A 393 -17.65 -22.72 -12.23
N ALA A 394 -17.17 -22.02 -11.20
CA ALA A 394 -17.90 -21.86 -9.95
C ALA A 394 -19.27 -21.20 -10.19
N ARG A 395 -19.34 -20.16 -11.03
CA ARG A 395 -20.61 -19.53 -11.40
C ARG A 395 -21.53 -20.46 -12.18
N ALA A 396 -21.02 -21.21 -13.15
CA ALA A 396 -21.83 -22.18 -13.88
C ALA A 396 -22.45 -23.22 -12.93
N GLY A 397 -21.69 -23.69 -11.93
CA GLY A 397 -22.18 -24.58 -10.87
C GLY A 397 -23.26 -23.93 -9.99
N ASP A 398 -23.04 -22.68 -9.55
CA ASP A 398 -24.02 -21.92 -8.76
C ASP A 398 -25.33 -21.72 -9.54
N GLU A 399 -25.24 -21.41 -10.84
CA GLU A 399 -26.40 -21.22 -11.71
C GLU A 399 -27.20 -22.51 -11.88
N ILE A 400 -26.54 -23.66 -12.07
CA ILE A 400 -27.20 -24.97 -12.13
C ILE A 400 -27.92 -25.25 -10.81
N THR A 401 -27.27 -25.02 -9.68
CA THR A 401 -27.83 -25.27 -8.34
C THR A 401 -29.05 -24.38 -8.08
N LYS A 402 -28.97 -23.09 -8.41
CA LYS A 402 -30.10 -22.17 -8.25
C LYS A 402 -31.27 -22.48 -9.18
N ARG A 403 -31.01 -22.87 -10.43
CA ARG A 403 -32.05 -23.35 -11.35
C ARG A 403 -32.76 -24.57 -10.78
N LYS A 404 -32.02 -25.54 -10.23
CA LYS A 404 -32.61 -26.70 -9.53
C LYS A 404 -33.46 -26.29 -8.32
N MET A 405 -32.99 -25.32 -7.53
CA MET A 405 -33.69 -24.83 -6.33
C MET A 405 -34.75 -23.75 -6.61
N ARG A 406 -35.01 -23.40 -7.88
CA ARG A 406 -35.93 -22.31 -8.30
C ARG A 406 -35.65 -20.96 -7.59
N LEU A 407 -34.38 -20.69 -7.30
CA LEU A 407 -33.96 -19.44 -6.67
C LEU A 407 -33.77 -18.35 -7.72
N VAL A 408 -34.27 -17.14 -7.42
CA VAL A 408 -34.17 -15.97 -8.32
C VAL A 408 -32.77 -15.37 -8.25
N ARG A 409 -32.24 -14.95 -9.41
CA ARG A 409 -30.96 -14.23 -9.49
C ARG A 409 -31.09 -12.84 -8.88
N THR A 410 -30.08 -12.40 -8.16
CA THR A 410 -30.03 -11.03 -7.67
C THR A 410 -29.34 -10.13 -8.70
N ALA A 411 -29.72 -8.85 -8.77
CA ALA A 411 -29.06 -7.89 -9.67
C ALA A 411 -27.53 -7.81 -9.45
N ARG A 412 -27.08 -8.03 -8.21
CA ARG A 412 -25.68 -8.14 -7.84
C ARG A 412 -24.98 -9.30 -8.55
N GLU A 413 -25.63 -10.44 -8.67
CA GLU A 413 -25.05 -11.62 -9.33
C GLU A 413 -24.93 -11.41 -10.84
N ASP A 414 -25.84 -10.66 -11.44
CA ASP A 414 -25.77 -10.27 -12.85
C ASP A 414 -24.63 -9.29 -13.12
N GLU A 415 -24.35 -8.40 -12.17
CA GLU A 415 -23.21 -7.48 -12.25
C GLU A 415 -21.88 -8.20 -12.01
N GLU A 416 -21.80 -9.08 -11.01
CA GLU A 416 -20.66 -9.98 -10.81
C GLU A 416 -20.42 -10.85 -12.06
N ALA A 417 -21.49 -11.29 -12.72
CA ALA A 417 -21.39 -12.08 -13.95
C ALA A 417 -20.76 -11.29 -15.09
N ARG A 418 -21.29 -10.09 -15.36
CA ARG A 418 -20.76 -9.18 -16.38
C ARG A 418 -19.31 -8.78 -16.09
N SER A 419 -18.95 -8.58 -14.83
CA SER A 419 -17.59 -8.25 -14.42
C SER A 419 -16.59 -9.37 -14.73
N VAL A 420 -16.93 -10.64 -14.44
CA VAL A 420 -16.05 -11.78 -14.77
C VAL A 420 -15.86 -11.91 -16.28
N GLU A 421 -16.90 -11.65 -17.07
CA GLU A 421 -16.86 -11.73 -18.53
C GLU A 421 -16.12 -10.54 -19.16
N GLN A 422 -16.18 -9.37 -18.53
CA GLN A 422 -15.33 -8.24 -18.88
C GLN A 422 -13.86 -8.55 -18.62
N VAL A 423 -13.49 -9.05 -17.43
CA VAL A 423 -12.11 -9.42 -17.11
C VAL A 423 -11.56 -10.46 -18.08
N ASP A 424 -12.38 -11.45 -18.47
CA ASP A 424 -11.99 -12.46 -19.45
C ASP A 424 -11.72 -11.86 -20.84
N ARG A 425 -12.56 -10.93 -21.30
CA ARG A 425 -12.33 -10.19 -22.56
C ARG A 425 -11.07 -9.34 -22.49
N GLU A 426 -10.87 -8.59 -21.40
CA GLU A 426 -9.68 -7.76 -21.19
C GLU A 426 -8.40 -8.62 -21.21
N GLN A 427 -8.42 -9.79 -20.56
CA GLN A 427 -7.32 -10.75 -20.61
C GLN A 427 -7.09 -11.31 -22.01
N ALA A 428 -8.14 -11.57 -22.79
CA ALA A 428 -8.03 -12.04 -24.17
C ALA A 428 -7.42 -10.99 -25.11
N VAL A 429 -7.65 -9.69 -24.84
CA VAL A 429 -7.04 -8.56 -25.55
C VAL A 429 -5.57 -8.35 -25.15
N GLY A 430 -5.11 -8.98 -24.07
CA GLY A 430 -3.73 -8.90 -23.59
C GLY A 430 -3.51 -7.95 -22.42
N HIS A 431 -4.57 -7.44 -21.78
CA HIS A 431 -4.42 -6.63 -20.58
C HIS A 431 -3.95 -7.46 -19.38
N VAL A 432 -3.03 -6.87 -18.60
CA VAL A 432 -2.48 -7.53 -17.43
C VAL A 432 -3.42 -7.42 -16.24
N ARG A 433 -3.63 -8.55 -15.56
CA ARG A 433 -4.36 -8.57 -14.28
C ARG A 433 -3.43 -8.22 -13.13
N TYR A 434 -3.78 -7.23 -12.34
CA TYR A 434 -3.07 -6.88 -11.10
C TYR A 434 -3.81 -7.36 -9.86
N ARG A 435 -3.04 -7.86 -8.91
CA ARG A 435 -3.45 -7.87 -7.51
C ARG A 435 -3.01 -6.57 -6.88
N TYR A 436 -3.93 -5.83 -6.27
CA TYR A 436 -3.61 -4.55 -5.67
C TYR A 436 -4.22 -4.35 -4.29
N ALA A 437 -3.66 -3.41 -3.54
CA ALA A 437 -4.22 -2.90 -2.29
C ALA A 437 -4.05 -1.39 -2.26
N LEU A 438 -5.11 -0.68 -1.86
CA LEU A 438 -5.08 0.76 -1.61
C LEU A 438 -5.11 1.01 -0.10
N VAL A 439 -4.09 1.68 0.40
CA VAL A 439 -3.99 2.06 1.81
C VAL A 439 -3.85 3.57 1.94
N VAL A 440 -4.40 4.12 3.01
CA VAL A 440 -4.31 5.54 3.34
C VAL A 440 -3.73 5.65 4.75
N THR A 441 -2.54 6.21 4.88
CA THR A 441 -1.91 6.47 6.17
C THR A 441 -2.05 7.94 6.52
N VAL A 442 -2.63 8.21 7.68
CA VAL A 442 -2.82 9.57 8.21
C VAL A 442 -1.82 9.77 9.33
N THR A 443 -1.18 10.93 9.41
CA THR A 443 -0.19 11.25 10.43
C THR A 443 -0.51 12.60 11.06
N ALA A 444 -0.47 12.69 12.38
CA ALA A 444 -0.68 13.94 13.11
C ALA A 444 0.24 14.03 14.34
N GLY A 445 0.45 15.24 14.87
CA GLY A 445 1.28 15.47 16.06
C GLY A 445 0.62 15.07 17.40
N SER A 446 -0.69 14.82 17.41
CA SER A 446 -1.43 14.38 18.60
C SER A 446 -2.51 13.35 18.26
N GLU A 447 -2.91 12.54 19.24
CA GLU A 447 -3.98 11.55 19.06
C GLU A 447 -5.35 12.20 18.79
N GLU A 448 -5.62 13.37 19.38
CA GLU A 448 -6.83 14.15 19.14
C GLU A 448 -6.92 14.57 17.68
N GLN A 449 -5.85 15.17 17.16
CA GLN A 449 -5.79 15.61 15.77
C GLN A 449 -5.85 14.42 14.81
N LEU A 450 -5.15 13.32 15.13
CA LEU A 450 -5.21 12.09 14.35
C LEU A 450 -6.64 11.56 14.23
N ARG A 451 -7.39 11.52 15.34
CA ARG A 451 -8.80 11.11 15.35
C ARG A 451 -9.67 12.03 14.50
N HIS A 452 -9.40 13.34 14.51
CA HIS A 452 -10.12 14.30 13.67
C HIS A 452 -9.84 14.06 12.17
N ASP A 453 -8.57 13.99 11.79
CA ASP A 453 -8.14 13.86 10.39
C ASP A 453 -8.59 12.52 9.78
N VAL A 454 -8.51 11.42 10.55
CA VAL A 454 -9.00 10.11 10.10
C VAL A 454 -10.52 10.14 9.87
N ARG A 455 -11.29 10.83 10.72
CA ARG A 455 -12.74 10.99 10.49
C ARG A 455 -13.01 11.80 9.22
N ALA A 456 -12.24 12.85 8.97
CA ALA A 456 -12.35 13.63 7.74
C ALA A 456 -12.07 12.76 6.50
N ILE A 457 -10.97 12.00 6.52
CA ILE A 457 -10.60 11.09 5.42
C ILE A 457 -11.64 10.01 5.19
N LYS A 458 -12.16 9.36 6.24
CA LYS A 458 -13.25 8.37 6.11
C LYS A 458 -14.51 8.98 5.50
N ARG A 459 -14.88 10.22 5.86
CA ARG A 459 -16.02 10.92 5.26
C ARG A 459 -15.80 11.18 3.78
N VAL A 460 -14.59 11.58 3.38
CA VAL A 460 -14.26 11.80 1.95
C VAL A 460 -14.31 10.48 1.18
N LEU A 461 -13.66 9.42 1.69
CA LEU A 461 -13.70 8.08 1.07
C LEU A 461 -15.13 7.54 0.94
N GLY A 462 -15.97 7.71 1.96
CA GLY A 462 -17.37 7.31 1.91
C GLY A 462 -18.16 8.05 0.83
N ARG A 463 -17.89 9.35 0.64
CA ARG A 463 -18.53 10.17 -0.42
C ARG A 463 -18.07 9.79 -1.82
N THR A 464 -16.85 9.30 -1.99
CA THR A 464 -16.37 8.78 -3.28
C THR A 464 -16.86 7.36 -3.56
N GLY A 465 -17.62 6.74 -2.64
CA GLY A 465 -18.12 5.37 -2.76
C GLY A 465 -17.13 4.30 -2.31
N CYS A 466 -15.98 4.68 -1.75
CA CYS A 466 -15.02 3.75 -1.19
C CYS A 466 -15.43 3.30 0.22
N GLN A 467 -15.12 2.06 0.56
CA GLN A 467 -15.24 1.58 1.94
C GLN A 467 -13.85 1.27 2.50
N ALA A 468 -13.57 1.81 3.68
CA ALA A 468 -12.27 1.71 4.32
C ALA A 468 -12.39 1.25 5.78
N VAL A 469 -11.48 0.35 6.18
CA VAL A 469 -11.34 -0.11 7.57
C VAL A 469 -9.98 0.30 8.12
N VAL A 470 -9.89 0.49 9.44
CA VAL A 470 -8.61 0.68 10.12
C VAL A 470 -7.92 -0.68 10.24
N LEU A 471 -6.61 -0.73 9.99
CA LEU A 471 -5.78 -1.93 10.15
C LEU A 471 -5.46 -2.21 11.62
N TYR A 472 -6.47 -2.60 12.40
CA TYR A 472 -6.28 -2.82 13.82
C TYR A 472 -5.29 -3.96 14.11
N GLY A 473 -4.33 -3.73 15.01
CA GLY A 473 -3.30 -4.69 15.38
C GLY A 473 -2.18 -4.86 14.35
N GLU A 474 -2.25 -4.16 13.22
CA GLU A 474 -1.30 -4.24 12.10
C GLU A 474 -0.82 -2.84 11.68
N GLN A 475 -0.79 -1.89 12.63
CA GLN A 475 -0.51 -0.49 12.32
C GLN A 475 0.96 -0.23 11.95
N ASP A 476 1.89 -0.99 12.51
CA ASP A 476 3.31 -0.99 12.13
C ASP A 476 3.50 -1.41 10.67
N GLN A 477 2.87 -2.52 10.28
CA GLN A 477 2.89 -3.06 8.91
C GLN A 477 2.17 -2.12 7.95
N GLY A 478 1.01 -1.60 8.37
CA GLY A 478 0.24 -0.62 7.62
C GLY A 478 1.02 0.67 7.38
N PHE A 479 1.74 1.16 8.38
CA PHE A 479 2.58 2.35 8.24
C PHE A 479 3.71 2.12 7.23
N VAL A 480 4.42 0.99 7.33
CA VAL A 480 5.49 0.64 6.37
C VAL A 480 4.95 0.46 4.94
N ALA A 481 3.76 -0.12 4.79
CA ALA A 481 3.12 -0.32 3.49
C ALA A 481 2.54 0.97 2.89
N GLY A 482 2.03 1.87 3.73
CA GLY A 482 1.27 3.04 3.30
C GLY A 482 2.04 4.35 3.30
N ALA A 483 2.87 4.61 4.31
CA ALA A 483 3.59 5.89 4.45
C ALA A 483 4.96 5.91 3.76
N LEU A 484 5.61 4.75 3.66
CA LEU A 484 6.97 4.63 3.12
C LEU A 484 6.91 4.16 1.66
N PRO A 485 7.70 4.75 0.73
CA PRO A 485 7.70 4.37 -0.68
C PRO A 485 8.48 3.07 -0.93
N LEU A 486 8.14 1.99 -0.19
CA LEU A 486 8.82 0.69 -0.22
C LEU A 486 8.05 -0.37 -1.03
N ALA A 487 6.88 -0.01 -1.59
CA ALA A 487 6.01 -0.91 -2.35
C ALA A 487 5.69 -2.25 -1.64
N ARG A 488 5.43 -2.16 -0.34
CA ARG A 488 4.98 -3.29 0.50
C ARG A 488 3.49 -3.21 0.78
N GLY A 489 2.90 -4.32 1.25
CA GLY A 489 1.50 -4.34 1.69
C GLY A 489 0.68 -5.48 1.09
N LEU A 490 1.25 -6.26 0.17
CA LEU A 490 0.64 -7.47 -0.36
C LEU A 490 1.29 -8.71 0.26
N LYS A 491 0.45 -9.66 0.69
CA LYS A 491 0.92 -10.97 1.17
C LYS A 491 1.54 -11.73 -0.02
N PRO A 492 2.75 -12.31 0.12
CA PRO A 492 3.36 -13.09 -0.96
C PRO A 492 2.41 -14.17 -1.47
N MET A 493 2.36 -14.40 -2.78
CA MET A 493 1.72 -15.60 -3.32
C MET A 493 2.48 -16.82 -2.79
N ARG A 494 1.87 -17.65 -1.94
CA ARG A 494 2.46 -18.88 -1.40
C ARG A 494 1.47 -20.04 -1.53
N GLY A 495 1.98 -21.21 -1.93
CA GLY A 495 1.23 -22.48 -2.02
C GLY A 495 0.84 -22.84 -3.45
N TRP A 496 -0.01 -23.87 -3.62
CA TRP A 496 -0.62 -24.36 -4.89
C TRP A 496 -1.46 -23.32 -5.68
N TRP A 497 -1.37 -22.06 -5.28
CA TRP A 497 -2.05 -20.90 -5.86
C TRP A 497 -1.05 -19.86 -6.40
N ALA A 498 0.23 -20.22 -6.44
CA ALA A 498 1.28 -19.58 -7.23
C ALA A 498 1.53 -20.37 -8.52
#